data_AF-A0A428YSL2-F1
#
_entry.id   AF-A0A428YSL2-F1
#
_cell.length_a   1.000
_cell.length_b   1.000
_cell.length_c   1.000
_cell.angle_alpha   90.00
_cell.angle_beta   90.00
_cell.angle_gamma   90.00
#
_symmetry.space_group_name_H-M   'P 1'
#
loop_
_entity.id
_entity.type
_entity.pdbx_description
1 polymer ?
#
loop_
_entity_poly.entity_id
_entity_poly.type
_entity_poly.pdbx_seq_one_letter_code
_entity_poly.pdbx_strand_id
1 'polypeptide(L)'
;MSDYKGLGLYETPPKQRSSLILASVIAAVVVLAAVAALLFVRVTTPTAGQALPAAGTGTSTKPRDPLQPRQTGAPQVPGWQVMPINNGGALDTDKAYDVPPGWQPIPGGLATFGDHDELSLVAPSIYKQGHCATDPKSWRSMAGLVVLPNKGNIEVGVAAAAQNVANTVFTTRDRVQPETEMGDPEEITVFRNKKAVVVTAKLTVPVTDKDTCGAASVIVAVMMMEPNKPDDSDSVTLVAMGDQNVPEATTERDLKQIVTSFHTFA
;
A
#
# COMPACT_ATOMS: atom_id res chain seq x y z
N MET A 1 -16.40 23.80 -19.28
CA MET A 1 -15.72 22.57 -19.75
C MET A 1 -15.49 21.72 -18.52
N SER A 2 -15.93 20.46 -18.57
CA SER A 2 -16.32 19.65 -17.41
C SER A 2 -15.19 19.36 -16.44
N ASP A 3 -15.47 19.67 -15.19
CA ASP A 3 -14.58 19.63 -14.06
C ASP A 3 -15.03 18.48 -13.14
N TYR A 4 -14.67 17.25 -13.53
CA TYR A 4 -14.84 16.08 -12.67
C TYR A 4 -13.50 15.67 -12.07
N LYS A 5 -13.58 15.62 -10.74
CA LYS A 5 -12.61 15.61 -9.65
C LYS A 5 -12.65 14.37 -8.74
N GLY A 6 -12.68 13.12 -9.17
CA GLY A 6 -12.90 11.95 -8.29
C GLY A 6 -12.39 10.70 -8.97
N LEU A 7 -11.28 10.10 -8.53
CA LEU A 7 -10.45 9.15 -9.32
C LEU A 7 -9.85 9.75 -10.60
N GLY A 8 -10.43 10.84 -11.10
CA GLY A 8 -9.74 12.00 -11.65
C GLY A 8 -9.93 13.20 -10.73
N LEU A 9 -9.25 13.25 -9.57
CA LEU A 9 -9.33 14.34 -8.57
C LEU A 9 -8.12 15.27 -8.51
N TYR A 10 -7.32 15.43 -9.58
CA TYR A 10 -6.14 16.33 -9.56
C TYR A 10 -5.93 17.06 -10.90
N GLU A 11 -5.62 18.36 -10.83
CA GLU A 11 -5.38 19.23 -12.00
C GLU A 11 -3.91 19.25 -12.47
N THR A 12 -3.10 18.32 -11.99
CA THR A 12 -1.71 18.21 -12.44
C THR A 12 -1.31 16.74 -12.62
N PRO A 13 -0.59 16.37 -13.71
CA PRO A 13 0.16 15.12 -13.72
C PRO A 13 1.02 15.06 -12.44
N PRO A 14 1.36 13.86 -11.92
CA PRO A 14 2.22 13.75 -10.75
C PRO A 14 3.41 14.70 -10.94
N LYS A 15 3.48 15.74 -10.11
CA LYS A 15 4.67 16.60 -10.11
C LYS A 15 5.78 15.67 -9.66
N GLN A 16 6.72 15.37 -10.55
CA GLN A 16 8.04 14.90 -10.17
C GLN A 16 8.69 16.01 -9.34
N ARG A 17 8.32 16.11 -8.06
CA ARG A 17 8.95 17.02 -7.13
C ARG A 17 10.30 16.42 -6.76
N SER A 18 11.29 17.29 -6.80
CA SER A 18 12.72 16.99 -6.76
C SER A 18 13.11 16.12 -5.56
N SER A 19 14.20 15.38 -5.77
CA SER A 19 14.81 14.32 -4.95
C SER A 19 14.96 14.53 -3.43
N LEU A 20 14.61 15.69 -2.88
CA LEU A 20 14.87 16.06 -1.49
C LEU A 20 13.79 15.55 -0.51
N ILE A 21 12.50 15.53 -0.90
CA ILE A 21 11.44 14.93 -0.08
C ILE A 21 11.51 13.39 -0.18
N LEU A 22 11.88 12.89 -1.36
CA LEU A 22 12.19 11.49 -1.56
C LEU A 22 13.35 11.05 -0.64
N ALA A 23 14.37 11.89 -0.44
CA ALA A 23 15.49 11.59 0.44
C ALA A 23 15.13 11.53 1.94
N SER A 24 14.15 12.30 2.44
CA SER A 24 13.78 12.25 3.87
C SER A 24 12.96 11.01 4.21
N VAL A 25 12.01 10.63 3.35
CA VAL A 25 11.24 9.39 3.50
C VAL A 25 12.16 8.16 3.32
N ILE A 26 13.10 8.22 2.37
CA ILE A 26 14.12 7.18 2.17
C ILE A 26 15.09 7.10 3.35
N ALA A 27 15.52 8.22 3.93
CA ALA A 27 16.44 8.20 5.07
C ALA A 27 15.83 7.50 6.29
N ALA A 28 14.55 7.70 6.58
CA ALA A 28 13.84 7.00 7.65
C ALA A 28 13.80 5.47 7.42
N VAL A 29 13.56 5.03 6.19
CA VAL A 29 13.53 3.60 5.82
C VAL A 29 14.93 2.96 5.82
N VAL A 30 15.95 3.67 5.33
CA VAL A 30 17.34 3.19 5.31
C VAL A 30 17.90 3.05 6.73
N VAL A 31 17.57 3.95 7.65
CA VAL A 31 17.98 3.82 9.07
C VAL A 31 17.37 2.56 9.70
N LEU A 32 16.10 2.26 9.42
CA LEU A 32 15.45 1.03 9.88
C LEU A 32 16.09 -0.24 9.29
N ALA A 33 16.44 -0.22 8.00
CA ALA A 33 17.14 -1.34 7.34
C ALA A 33 18.58 -1.52 7.86
N ALA A 34 19.30 -0.42 8.12
CA ALA A 34 20.67 -0.45 8.63
C ALA A 34 20.73 -0.95 10.09
N VAL A 35 19.78 -0.54 10.94
CA VAL A 35 19.70 -1.01 12.34
C VAL A 35 19.28 -2.48 12.40
N ALA A 36 18.40 -2.94 11.50
CA ALA A 36 18.07 -4.36 11.37
C ALA A 36 19.26 -5.19 10.87
N ALA A 37 20.04 -4.70 9.91
CA ALA A 37 21.23 -5.38 9.39
C ALA A 37 22.38 -5.45 10.42
N LEU A 38 22.54 -4.44 11.28
CA LEU A 38 23.58 -4.41 12.32
C LEU A 38 23.31 -5.38 13.48
N LEU A 39 22.06 -5.77 13.75
CA LEU A 39 21.71 -6.66 14.87
C LEU A 39 21.83 -8.17 14.54
N PHE A 40 21.95 -8.55 13.27
CA PHE A 40 22.15 -9.95 12.86
C PHE A 40 23.62 -10.33 12.59
N VAL A 41 24.55 -9.37 12.65
CA VAL A 41 25.97 -9.60 12.39
C VAL A 41 26.79 -9.22 13.61
N ARG A 42 26.86 -10.14 14.60
CA ARG A 42 28.07 -10.61 15.32
C ARG A 42 27.77 -11.13 16.73
N VAL A 43 27.32 -12.38 16.80
CA VAL A 43 27.88 -13.35 17.75
C VAL A 43 28.35 -14.54 16.91
N THR A 44 29.62 -14.51 16.50
CA THR A 44 30.49 -15.69 16.31
C THR A 44 31.88 -15.17 15.96
N THR A 45 32.81 -15.32 16.90
CA THR A 45 34.27 -15.21 16.70
C THR A 45 34.75 -16.26 15.68
N PRO A 46 35.68 -15.92 14.76
CA PRO A 46 36.22 -16.89 13.82
C PRO A 46 37.46 -17.59 14.40
N THR A 47 37.41 -18.92 14.54
CA THR A 47 38.60 -19.77 14.65
C THR A 47 39.04 -20.19 13.25
N ALA A 48 40.33 -20.09 13.00
CA ALA A 48 40.97 -20.29 11.71
C ALA A 48 41.15 -21.77 11.30
N GLY A 49 41.10 -22.01 9.98
CA GLY A 49 41.97 -22.98 9.29
C GLY A 49 41.34 -24.30 8.83
N GLN A 50 41.08 -24.44 7.51
CA GLN A 50 41.72 -25.38 6.57
C GLN A 50 40.88 -25.57 5.30
N ALA A 51 41.57 -25.82 4.17
CA ALA A 51 41.04 -25.74 2.81
C ALA A 51 40.77 -27.12 2.15
N LEU A 52 39.65 -27.17 1.40
CA LEU A 52 39.34 -27.89 0.12
C LEU A 52 39.34 -29.45 0.11
N PRO A 53 38.51 -30.14 -0.74
CA PRO A 53 38.17 -29.78 -2.13
C PRO A 53 36.69 -29.93 -2.58
N ALA A 54 36.49 -29.57 -3.84
CA ALA A 54 35.25 -29.21 -4.54
C ALA A 54 34.28 -30.36 -4.90
N ALA A 55 32.98 -30.03 -4.95
CA ALA A 55 32.00 -30.61 -5.86
C ALA A 55 30.89 -29.57 -6.12
N GLY A 56 30.58 -29.34 -7.39
CA GLY A 56 29.81 -28.19 -7.84
C GLY A 56 28.30 -28.30 -7.67
N THR A 57 27.70 -27.15 -7.38
CA THR A 57 26.52 -26.62 -8.07
C THR A 57 26.75 -25.13 -8.14
N GLY A 58 27.01 -24.60 -9.34
CA GLY A 58 27.18 -23.17 -9.53
C GLY A 58 25.88 -22.44 -9.24
N THR A 59 25.66 -22.02 -7.99
CA THR A 59 24.86 -20.83 -7.75
C THR A 59 25.62 -19.68 -8.42
N SER A 60 25.13 -19.28 -9.59
CA SER A 60 25.54 -18.02 -10.19
C SER A 60 25.12 -16.92 -9.23
N THR A 61 26.03 -16.50 -8.35
CA THR A 61 25.94 -15.26 -7.57
C THR A 61 26.19 -14.10 -8.52
N LYS A 62 25.36 -13.98 -9.57
CA LYS A 62 25.32 -12.75 -10.35
C LYS A 62 24.83 -11.67 -9.38
N PRO A 63 25.56 -10.56 -9.21
CA PRO A 63 25.08 -9.43 -8.43
C PRO A 63 23.70 -9.04 -8.97
N ARG A 64 22.71 -9.07 -8.09
CA ARG A 64 21.32 -8.75 -8.41
C ARG A 64 21.25 -7.29 -8.82
N ASP A 65 20.50 -6.99 -9.86
CA ASP A 65 20.18 -5.61 -10.20
C ASP A 65 19.29 -5.02 -9.07
N PRO A 66 19.76 -3.99 -8.33
CA PRO A 66 19.00 -3.37 -7.26
C PRO A 66 17.70 -2.70 -7.75
N LEU A 67 17.54 -2.53 -9.07
CA LEU A 67 16.32 -1.99 -9.68
C LEU A 67 15.27 -3.08 -9.97
N GLN A 68 15.59 -4.37 -9.80
CA GLN A 68 14.64 -5.46 -10.04
C GLN A 68 13.87 -5.89 -8.78
N PRO A 69 12.53 -6.06 -8.85
CA PRO A 69 11.70 -6.51 -7.74
C PRO A 69 12.16 -7.84 -7.13
N ARG A 70 12.30 -7.90 -5.79
CA ARG A 70 12.53 -9.18 -5.10
C ARG A 70 11.41 -10.15 -5.44
N GLN A 71 11.76 -11.43 -5.60
CA GLN A 71 10.72 -12.45 -5.76
C GLN A 71 9.94 -12.51 -4.45
N THR A 72 8.62 -12.40 -4.58
CA THR A 72 7.68 -12.30 -3.45
C THR A 72 6.97 -13.62 -3.15
N GLY A 73 7.28 -14.68 -3.90
CA GLY A 73 6.69 -16.01 -3.73
C GLY A 73 5.37 -16.20 -4.45
N ALA A 74 4.68 -17.27 -4.08
CA ALA A 74 3.33 -17.56 -4.54
C ALA A 74 2.31 -16.71 -3.74
N PRO A 75 1.14 -16.37 -4.32
CA PRO A 75 0.10 -15.64 -3.61
C PRO A 75 -0.40 -16.44 -2.41
N GLN A 76 -0.72 -15.74 -1.31
CA GLN A 76 -1.43 -16.31 -0.16
C GLN A 76 -2.89 -16.59 -0.50
N VAL A 77 -3.49 -15.81 -1.39
CA VAL A 77 -4.87 -16.01 -1.86
C VAL A 77 -4.85 -16.83 -3.16
N PRO A 78 -5.41 -18.05 -3.18
CA PRO A 78 -5.39 -18.87 -4.38
C PRO A 78 -6.06 -18.19 -5.58
N GLY A 79 -5.37 -18.19 -6.72
CA GLY A 79 -5.85 -17.58 -7.96
C GLY A 79 -5.67 -16.07 -8.06
N TRP A 80 -5.08 -15.43 -7.05
CA TRP A 80 -4.75 -14.00 -7.07
C TRP A 80 -3.34 -13.75 -7.59
N GLN A 81 -3.06 -12.50 -7.92
CA GLN A 81 -1.75 -12.07 -8.40
C GLN A 81 -1.03 -11.29 -7.31
N VAL A 82 0.29 -11.49 -7.25
CA VAL A 82 1.15 -10.89 -6.22
C VAL A 82 1.58 -9.49 -6.68
N MET A 83 1.35 -8.49 -5.83
CA MET A 83 1.84 -7.13 -6.01
C MET A 83 3.09 -6.91 -5.13
N PRO A 84 4.28 -6.86 -5.73
CA PRO A 84 5.51 -6.67 -4.96
C PRO A 84 5.57 -5.25 -4.40
N ILE A 85 5.96 -5.14 -3.13
CA ILE A 85 6.20 -3.86 -2.44
C ILE A 85 7.66 -3.45 -2.71
N ASN A 86 8.09 -3.53 -3.96
CA ASN A 86 9.39 -3.09 -4.39
C ASN A 86 9.17 -2.07 -5.52
N ASN A 87 9.64 -0.84 -5.32
CA ASN A 87 9.44 0.26 -6.26
C ASN A 87 10.65 0.50 -7.18
N GLY A 88 11.47 -0.52 -7.43
CA GLY A 88 12.57 -0.46 -8.38
C GLY A 88 13.74 0.44 -7.96
N GLY A 89 13.96 0.60 -6.64
CA GLY A 89 15.20 1.21 -6.13
C GLY A 89 15.15 1.78 -4.71
N ALA A 90 13.98 2.19 -4.20
CA ALA A 90 13.88 2.89 -2.90
C ALA A 90 13.41 1.99 -1.73
N LEU A 91 12.71 0.88 -2.02
CA LEU A 91 12.33 -0.14 -1.05
C LEU A 91 12.89 -1.50 -1.48
N ASP A 92 13.98 -1.92 -0.83
CA ASP A 92 14.54 -3.25 -1.00
C ASP A 92 13.90 -4.22 0.01
N THR A 93 12.70 -4.70 -0.31
CA THR A 93 11.96 -5.65 0.53
C THR A 93 11.42 -6.83 -0.28
N ASP A 94 11.22 -7.94 0.41
CA ASP A 94 10.60 -9.19 -0.04
C ASP A 94 9.09 -9.23 0.23
N LYS A 95 8.50 -8.09 0.62
CA LYS A 95 7.09 -7.97 0.99
C LYS A 95 6.19 -7.84 -0.23
N ALA A 96 4.99 -8.38 -0.10
CA ALA A 96 3.93 -8.24 -1.08
C ALA A 96 2.54 -8.22 -0.44
N TYR A 97 1.56 -7.87 -1.25
CA TYR A 97 0.14 -8.12 -1.03
C TYR A 97 -0.45 -8.75 -2.28
N ASP A 98 -1.55 -9.47 -2.14
CA ASP A 98 -2.26 -10.09 -3.26
C ASP A 98 -3.43 -9.21 -3.70
N VAL A 99 -3.73 -9.26 -4.99
CA VAL A 99 -4.93 -8.64 -5.56
C VAL A 99 -5.64 -9.60 -6.53
N PRO A 100 -6.95 -9.42 -6.77
CA PRO A 100 -7.66 -10.18 -7.80
C PRO A 100 -7.02 -10.05 -9.19
N PRO A 101 -7.28 -11.01 -10.10
CA PRO A 101 -6.88 -10.89 -11.49
C PRO A 101 -7.37 -9.59 -12.14
N GLY A 102 -6.53 -9.00 -13.01
CA GLY A 102 -6.87 -7.80 -13.78
C GLY A 102 -6.49 -6.47 -13.13
N TRP A 103 -6.00 -6.49 -11.89
CA TRP A 103 -5.32 -5.35 -11.28
C TRP A 103 -3.95 -5.11 -11.95
N GLN A 104 -3.42 -3.90 -11.85
CA GLN A 104 -2.14 -3.54 -12.45
C GLN A 104 -1.35 -2.61 -11.53
N PRO A 105 -0.02 -2.73 -11.43
CA PRO A 105 0.79 -1.77 -10.70
C PRO A 105 0.76 -0.41 -11.40
N ILE A 106 0.79 0.67 -10.63
CA ILE A 106 0.94 2.02 -11.20
C ILE A 106 2.42 2.24 -11.56
N PRO A 107 2.72 2.63 -12.82
CA PRO A 107 4.08 3.00 -13.21
C PRO A 107 4.65 4.10 -12.32
N GLY A 108 5.85 3.90 -11.78
CA GLY A 108 6.51 4.85 -10.87
C GLY A 108 6.23 4.61 -9.37
N GLY A 109 5.28 3.72 -9.02
CA GLY A 109 5.17 3.17 -7.67
C GLY A 109 4.72 4.14 -6.57
N LEU A 110 4.09 5.27 -6.93
CA LEU A 110 3.57 6.26 -6.00
C LEU A 110 2.23 6.82 -6.49
N ALA A 111 1.26 6.95 -5.57
CA ALA A 111 0.01 7.68 -5.79
C ALA A 111 -0.22 8.64 -4.63
N THR A 112 -0.28 9.94 -4.91
CA THR A 112 -0.46 11.00 -3.90
C THR A 112 -1.84 11.62 -4.04
N PHE A 113 -2.49 11.83 -2.90
CA PHE A 113 -3.80 12.41 -2.75
C PHE A 113 -3.78 13.61 -1.81
N GLY A 114 -4.75 14.51 -1.93
CA GLY A 114 -4.88 15.72 -1.12
C GLY A 114 -4.07 16.90 -1.65
N ASP A 115 -4.62 18.11 -1.50
CA ASP A 115 -3.95 19.37 -1.82
C ASP A 115 -3.26 20.01 -0.59
N HIS A 116 -3.67 19.62 0.62
CA HIS A 116 -3.20 20.17 1.90
C HIS A 116 -2.71 19.07 2.85
N ASP A 117 -3.56 18.08 3.13
CA ASP A 117 -3.20 16.89 3.91
C ASP A 117 -2.86 15.76 2.94
N GLU A 118 -1.59 15.70 2.52
CA GLU A 118 -1.14 14.75 1.50
C GLU A 118 -1.12 13.31 2.06
N LEU A 119 -1.81 12.39 1.36
CA LEU A 119 -1.71 10.94 1.58
C LEU A 119 -0.99 10.33 0.39
N SER A 120 0.13 9.67 0.62
CA SER A 120 0.88 8.98 -0.45
C SER A 120 0.89 7.48 -0.24
N LEU A 121 0.35 6.76 -1.23
CA LEU A 121 0.42 5.31 -1.33
C LEU A 121 1.65 4.88 -2.11
N VAL A 122 2.43 3.98 -1.54
CA VAL A 122 3.62 3.37 -2.12
C VAL A 122 3.27 1.98 -2.68
N ALA A 123 3.92 1.64 -3.80
CA ALA A 123 3.63 0.44 -4.59
C ALA A 123 2.12 0.25 -4.85
N PRO A 124 1.40 1.30 -5.30
CA PRO A 124 -0.01 1.18 -5.51
C PRO A 124 -0.31 0.32 -6.74
N SER A 125 -1.42 -0.41 -6.67
CA SER A 125 -2.03 -1.12 -7.78
C SER A 125 -3.46 -0.62 -7.97
N ILE A 126 -3.94 -0.67 -9.21
CA ILE A 126 -5.25 -0.17 -9.62
C ILE A 126 -6.02 -1.22 -10.40
N TYR A 127 -7.35 -1.11 -10.36
CA TYR A 127 -8.26 -1.92 -11.14
C TYR A 127 -9.17 -1.03 -11.99
N LYS A 128 -9.48 -1.52 -13.21
CA LYS A 128 -10.35 -0.84 -14.19
C LYS A 128 -9.90 0.60 -14.49
N GLN A 129 -8.64 0.73 -14.89
CA GLN A 129 -8.15 2.00 -15.42
C GLN A 129 -8.93 2.40 -16.68
N GLY A 130 -9.21 3.70 -16.83
CA GLY A 130 -9.94 4.28 -17.95
C GLY A 130 -11.43 3.95 -17.96
N HIS A 131 -12.03 3.63 -16.82
CA HIS A 131 -13.47 3.33 -16.75
C HIS A 131 -14.34 4.53 -17.16
N CYS A 132 -13.85 5.75 -16.96
CA CYS A 132 -14.51 6.99 -17.32
C CYS A 132 -14.07 7.41 -18.72
N ALA A 133 -15.00 7.50 -19.67
CA ALA A 133 -14.69 7.83 -21.06
C ALA A 133 -14.03 9.22 -21.22
N THR A 134 -14.32 10.16 -20.32
CA THR A 134 -13.72 11.50 -20.32
C THR A 134 -12.40 11.57 -19.57
N ASP A 135 -12.02 10.52 -18.84
CA ASP A 135 -10.77 10.48 -18.09
C ASP A 135 -10.08 9.10 -18.19
N PRO A 136 -9.09 8.94 -19.08
CA PRO A 136 -8.35 7.68 -19.23
C PRO A 136 -7.47 7.34 -18.02
N LYS A 137 -7.30 8.26 -17.05
CA LYS A 137 -6.56 8.01 -15.80
C LYS A 137 -7.46 7.60 -14.64
N SER A 138 -8.78 7.62 -14.83
CA SER A 138 -9.75 7.10 -13.88
C SER A 138 -9.50 5.62 -13.57
N TRP A 139 -9.87 5.16 -12.39
CA TRP A 139 -9.75 3.75 -11.94
C TRP A 139 -10.94 3.43 -11.03
N ARG A 140 -11.35 2.17 -10.86
CA ARG A 140 -12.47 1.80 -9.96
C ARG A 140 -12.01 1.37 -8.57
N SER A 141 -10.79 0.86 -8.46
CA SER A 141 -10.21 0.49 -7.17
C SER A 141 -8.71 0.73 -7.15
N MET A 142 -8.17 0.97 -5.96
CA MET A 142 -6.75 1.12 -5.71
C MET A 142 -6.38 0.47 -4.38
N ALA A 143 -5.19 -0.10 -4.31
CA ALA A 143 -4.59 -0.58 -3.08
C ALA A 143 -3.12 -0.18 -3.02
N GLY A 144 -2.58 0.06 -1.83
CA GLY A 144 -1.18 0.45 -1.67
C GLY A 144 -0.83 0.73 -0.21
N LEU A 145 0.47 0.90 0.03
CA LEU A 145 1.00 1.06 1.39
C LEU A 145 1.11 2.51 1.79
N VAL A 146 0.85 2.78 3.06
CA VAL A 146 1.19 4.05 3.70
C VAL A 146 1.84 3.76 5.05
N VAL A 147 2.76 4.64 5.46
CA VAL A 147 3.32 4.62 6.80
C VAL A 147 2.62 5.71 7.58
N LEU A 148 1.98 5.34 8.69
CA LEU A 148 1.22 6.27 9.52
C LEU A 148 1.78 6.28 10.95
N PRO A 149 1.71 7.43 11.65
CA PRO A 149 2.15 7.50 13.02
C PRO A 149 1.40 6.51 13.92
N ASN A 150 2.13 5.70 14.66
CA ASN A 150 1.61 4.84 15.70
C ASN A 150 1.48 5.63 17.02
N LYS A 151 0.25 5.71 17.54
CA LYS A 151 -0.07 6.43 18.78
C LYS A 151 -0.34 5.50 19.97
N GLY A 152 0.07 4.23 19.87
CA GLY A 152 0.06 3.26 20.97
C GLY A 152 -1.22 2.41 21.11
N ASN A 153 -2.36 2.84 20.53
CA ASN A 153 -3.55 2.00 20.38
C ASN A 153 -3.82 1.76 18.88
N ILE A 154 -3.61 0.53 18.44
CA ILE A 154 -3.72 0.14 17.03
C ILE A 154 -5.15 0.13 16.51
N GLU A 155 -6.15 -0.19 17.34
CA GLU A 155 -7.57 -0.14 16.95
C GLU A 155 -8.01 1.30 16.67
N VAL A 156 -7.60 2.23 17.55
CA VAL A 156 -7.81 3.67 17.34
C VAL A 156 -7.01 4.16 16.12
N GLY A 157 -5.78 3.67 15.96
CA GLY A 157 -4.90 4.03 14.84
C GLY A 157 -5.46 3.62 13.48
N VAL A 158 -5.96 2.39 13.35
CA VAL A 158 -6.51 1.88 12.09
C VAL A 158 -7.82 2.56 11.71
N ALA A 159 -8.69 2.85 12.68
CA ALA A 159 -9.92 3.62 12.45
C ALA A 159 -9.61 5.06 12.03
N ALA A 160 -8.65 5.71 12.70
CA ALA A 160 -8.17 7.04 12.31
C ALA A 160 -7.53 7.05 10.91
N ALA A 161 -6.79 6.00 10.56
CA ALA A 161 -6.22 5.83 9.23
C ALA A 161 -7.31 5.72 8.16
N ALA A 162 -8.35 4.90 8.39
CA ALA A 162 -9.49 4.78 7.49
C ALA A 162 -10.24 6.11 7.32
N GLN A 163 -10.47 6.85 8.41
CA GLN A 163 -11.07 8.19 8.33
C GLN A 163 -10.18 9.18 7.57
N ASN A 164 -8.86 9.12 7.76
CA ASN A 164 -7.91 9.96 7.03
C ASN A 164 -7.96 9.67 5.52
N VAL A 165 -7.97 8.39 5.13
CA VAL A 165 -8.16 8.00 3.73
C VAL A 165 -9.49 8.54 3.18
N ALA A 166 -10.58 8.36 3.92
CA ALA A 166 -11.90 8.85 3.53
C ALA A 166 -11.87 10.36 3.24
N ASN A 167 -11.33 11.14 4.18
CA ASN A 167 -11.31 12.60 4.09
C ASN A 167 -10.33 13.09 3.02
N THR A 168 -9.14 12.51 2.91
CA THR A 168 -8.13 12.97 1.95
C THR A 168 -8.49 12.60 0.51
N VAL A 169 -9.03 11.40 0.29
CA VAL A 169 -9.25 10.88 -1.07
C VAL A 169 -10.63 11.26 -1.63
N PHE A 170 -11.66 11.34 -0.78
CA PHE A 170 -13.06 11.46 -1.22
C PHE A 170 -13.73 12.79 -0.83
N THR A 171 -12.97 13.76 -0.31
CA THR A 171 -13.48 15.14 -0.18
C THR A 171 -13.69 15.74 -1.57
N THR A 172 -14.86 16.32 -1.81
CA THR A 172 -15.18 16.96 -3.09
C THR A 172 -14.39 18.25 -3.28
N ARG A 173 -14.37 18.78 -4.51
CA ARG A 173 -13.76 20.09 -4.82
C ARG A 173 -14.31 21.22 -3.94
N ASP A 174 -15.61 21.17 -3.63
CA ASP A 174 -16.30 22.15 -2.79
C ASP A 174 -16.05 21.91 -1.29
N ARG A 175 -15.08 21.03 -0.96
CA ARG A 175 -14.64 20.67 0.39
C ARG A 175 -15.72 19.99 1.23
N VAL A 176 -16.65 19.30 0.58
CA VAL A 176 -17.64 18.48 1.26
C VAL A 176 -17.01 17.11 1.52
N GLN A 177 -16.92 16.75 2.79
CA GLN A 177 -16.41 15.43 3.22
C GLN A 177 -17.46 14.34 2.96
N PRO A 178 -17.04 13.09 2.72
CA PRO A 178 -17.95 11.97 2.66
C PRO A 178 -18.57 11.70 4.05
N GLU A 179 -19.76 11.11 4.07
CA GLU A 179 -20.27 10.47 5.28
C GLU A 179 -19.57 9.12 5.44
N THR A 180 -19.08 8.82 6.64
CA THR A 180 -18.32 7.60 6.92
C THR A 180 -19.04 6.77 7.98
N GLU A 181 -19.40 5.53 7.63
CA GLU A 181 -19.80 4.49 8.57
C GLU A 181 -18.62 3.53 8.78
N MET A 182 -18.11 3.48 10.01
CA MET A 182 -16.97 2.63 10.34
C MET A 182 -17.45 1.29 10.88
N GLY A 183 -16.92 0.20 10.34
CA GLY A 183 -17.10 -1.13 10.91
C GLY A 183 -16.24 -1.36 12.15
N ASP A 184 -16.51 -2.45 12.86
CA ASP A 184 -15.72 -2.82 14.04
C ASP A 184 -14.30 -3.26 13.63
N PRO A 185 -13.26 -2.85 14.39
CA PRO A 185 -11.91 -3.36 14.19
C PRO A 185 -11.85 -4.88 14.43
N GLU A 186 -11.12 -5.60 13.58
CA GLU A 186 -10.88 -7.04 13.71
C GLU A 186 -9.38 -7.31 13.84
N GLU A 187 -9.00 -8.05 14.88
CA GLU A 187 -7.65 -8.56 15.04
C GLU A 187 -7.37 -9.69 14.05
N ILE A 188 -6.23 -9.59 13.36
CA ILE A 188 -5.75 -10.59 12.43
C ILE A 188 -4.25 -10.84 12.65
N THR A 189 -3.73 -11.87 11.99
CA THR A 189 -2.29 -12.07 11.86
C THR A 189 -1.90 -12.07 10.40
N VAL A 190 -0.87 -11.27 10.09
CA VAL A 190 -0.24 -11.19 8.77
C VAL A 190 1.23 -11.58 8.90
N PHE A 191 1.92 -11.84 7.79
CA PHE A 191 3.39 -12.01 7.73
C PHE A 191 4.09 -12.55 9.01
N ARG A 192 4.41 -13.85 9.05
CA ARG A 192 5.12 -14.50 10.18
C ARG A 192 4.39 -14.32 11.54
N ASN A 193 3.07 -14.46 11.54
CA ASN A 193 2.20 -14.31 12.73
C ASN A 193 2.30 -12.94 13.41
N LYS A 194 2.64 -11.90 12.65
CA LYS A 194 2.63 -10.53 13.15
C LYS A 194 1.18 -10.07 13.31
N LYS A 195 0.85 -9.58 14.51
CA LYS A 195 -0.47 -9.03 14.80
C LYS A 195 -0.73 -7.78 13.97
N ALA A 196 -1.97 -7.65 13.52
CA ALA A 196 -2.47 -6.49 12.82
C ALA A 196 -3.96 -6.32 13.15
N VAL A 197 -4.49 -5.14 12.89
CA VAL A 197 -5.92 -4.86 12.99
C VAL A 197 -6.40 -4.39 11.63
N VAL A 198 -7.55 -4.87 11.20
CA VAL A 198 -8.24 -4.43 9.99
C VAL A 198 -9.53 -3.73 10.35
N VAL A 199 -9.86 -2.67 9.63
CA VAL A 199 -11.16 -2.01 9.68
C VAL A 199 -11.67 -1.79 8.26
N THR A 200 -13.00 -1.81 8.10
CA THR A 200 -13.66 -1.47 6.83
C THR A 200 -14.58 -0.28 7.06
N ALA A 201 -14.48 0.73 6.21
CA ALA A 201 -15.30 1.92 6.21
C ALA A 201 -16.20 1.93 4.97
N LYS A 202 -17.48 2.22 5.15
CA LYS A 202 -18.43 2.48 4.07
C LYS A 202 -18.61 3.99 3.96
N LEU A 203 -18.37 4.51 2.77
CA LEU A 203 -18.46 5.94 2.49
C LEU A 203 -19.66 6.24 1.61
N THR A 204 -20.39 7.28 1.97
CA THR A 204 -21.33 7.96 1.08
C THR A 204 -20.65 9.22 0.56
N VAL A 205 -20.32 9.23 -0.73
CA VAL A 205 -19.64 10.35 -1.38
C VAL A 205 -20.70 11.25 -2.04
N PRO A 206 -20.72 12.55 -1.74
CA PRO A 206 -21.67 13.47 -2.35
C PRO A 206 -21.32 13.67 -3.83
N VAL A 207 -22.04 12.96 -4.70
CA VAL A 207 -21.97 13.09 -6.16
C VAL A 207 -23.07 14.03 -6.65
N THR A 208 -22.80 14.76 -7.73
CA THR A 208 -23.79 15.64 -8.38
C THR A 208 -24.25 15.03 -9.69
N ASP A 209 -25.37 15.47 -10.26
CA ASP A 209 -25.83 14.98 -11.58
C ASP A 209 -24.83 15.23 -12.73
N LYS A 210 -23.84 16.10 -12.51
CA LYS A 210 -22.73 16.35 -13.45
C LYS A 210 -21.60 15.33 -13.31
N ASP A 211 -21.59 14.58 -12.21
CA ASP A 211 -20.68 13.48 -11.95
C ASP A 211 -21.22 12.19 -12.57
N THR A 212 -20.77 11.91 -13.79
CA THR A 212 -21.21 10.74 -14.56
C THR A 212 -20.32 9.52 -14.38
N CYS A 213 -19.22 9.66 -13.65
CA CYS A 213 -18.22 8.60 -13.51
C CYS A 213 -17.99 8.17 -12.06
N GLY A 214 -18.29 9.04 -11.10
CA GLY A 214 -18.17 8.78 -9.67
C GLY A 214 -19.14 7.75 -9.16
N ALA A 215 -18.75 7.15 -8.04
CA ALA A 215 -19.63 6.32 -7.24
C ALA A 215 -20.06 7.10 -6.00
N ALA A 216 -21.37 7.12 -5.76
CA ALA A 216 -21.93 7.66 -4.51
C ALA A 216 -21.57 6.79 -3.29
N SER A 217 -21.12 5.55 -3.52
CA SER A 217 -20.78 4.60 -2.48
C SER A 217 -19.37 4.05 -2.73
N VAL A 218 -18.55 4.07 -1.69
CA VAL A 218 -17.17 3.57 -1.71
C VAL A 218 -16.92 2.73 -0.47
N ILE A 219 -16.06 1.72 -0.60
CA ILE A 219 -15.52 1.00 0.55
C ILE A 219 -14.04 1.28 0.66
N VAL A 220 -13.57 1.48 1.89
CA VAL A 220 -12.16 1.58 2.26
C VAL A 220 -11.86 0.50 3.29
N ALA A 221 -11.02 -0.46 2.95
CA ALA A 221 -10.43 -1.41 3.88
C ALA A 221 -9.03 -0.92 4.26
N VAL A 222 -8.70 -0.94 5.55
CA VAL A 222 -7.40 -0.56 6.07
C VAL A 222 -6.92 -1.61 7.05
N MET A 223 -5.70 -2.10 6.83
CA MET A 223 -4.98 -2.93 7.80
C MET A 223 -3.79 -2.14 8.33
N MET A 224 -3.62 -2.13 9.65
CA MET A 224 -2.45 -1.58 10.31
C MET A 224 -1.74 -2.71 11.06
N MET A 225 -0.43 -2.85 10.87
CA MET A 225 0.37 -3.81 11.63
C MET A 225 0.78 -3.23 12.98
N GLU A 226 0.84 -4.09 14.00
CA GLU A 226 1.48 -3.71 15.25
C GLU A 226 2.92 -3.27 14.99
N PRO A 227 3.42 -2.26 15.71
CA PRO A 227 4.82 -1.89 15.63
C PRO A 227 5.73 -3.07 16.04
N ASN A 228 6.99 -3.09 15.60
CA ASN A 228 7.92 -4.13 16.06
C ASN A 228 8.37 -3.89 17.50
N LYS A 229 8.35 -2.63 17.95
CA LYS A 229 8.67 -2.20 19.31
C LYS A 229 7.60 -1.24 19.84
N PRO A 230 7.32 -1.23 21.15
CA PRO A 230 6.33 -0.32 21.74
C PRO A 230 6.56 1.16 21.41
N ASP A 231 7.84 1.54 21.24
CA ASP A 231 8.25 2.92 20.97
C ASP A 231 8.42 3.23 19.47
N ASP A 232 8.12 2.28 18.56
CA ASP A 232 8.15 2.60 17.14
C ASP A 232 7.02 3.63 16.86
N SER A 233 7.43 4.80 16.38
CA SER A 233 6.55 5.92 16.11
C SER A 233 5.67 5.72 14.89
N ASP A 234 5.90 4.66 14.10
CA ASP A 234 5.29 4.44 12.81
C ASP A 234 4.78 3.00 12.66
N SER A 235 3.61 2.86 12.04
CA SER A 235 3.02 1.58 11.66
C SER A 235 2.85 1.49 10.14
N VAL A 236 3.26 0.35 9.60
CA VAL A 236 2.98 0.00 8.21
C VAL A 236 1.49 -0.28 8.08
N THR A 237 0.87 0.40 7.13
CA THR A 237 -0.56 0.34 6.87
C THR A 237 -0.79 -0.02 5.40
N LEU A 238 -1.68 -0.96 5.13
CA LEU A 238 -2.12 -1.32 3.79
C LEU A 238 -3.56 -0.82 3.62
N VAL A 239 -3.80 -0.06 2.56
CA VAL A 239 -5.11 0.50 2.24
C VAL A 239 -5.58 -0.15 0.95
N ALA A 240 -6.85 -0.54 0.88
CA ALA A 240 -7.55 -0.88 -0.35
C ALA A 240 -8.88 -0.13 -0.39
N MET A 241 -9.19 0.50 -1.51
CA MET A 241 -10.40 1.28 -1.69
C MET A 241 -11.02 1.00 -3.05
N GLY A 242 -12.34 1.04 -3.14
CA GLY A 242 -13.03 0.83 -4.39
C GLY A 242 -14.48 1.30 -4.41
N ASP A 243 -14.88 1.79 -5.57
CA ASP A 243 -16.26 2.14 -5.91
C ASP A 243 -17.20 0.96 -5.71
N GLN A 244 -18.39 1.22 -5.17
CA GLN A 244 -19.44 0.24 -4.95
C GLN A 244 -20.70 0.60 -5.76
N ASN A 245 -21.57 -0.38 -5.95
CA ASN A 245 -22.82 -0.25 -6.72
C ASN A 245 -22.61 0.23 -8.17
N VAL A 246 -21.43 -0.01 -8.73
CA VAL A 246 -21.09 0.24 -10.13
C VAL A 246 -20.74 -1.07 -10.82
N PRO A 247 -20.84 -1.15 -12.16
CA PRO A 247 -20.38 -2.31 -12.90
C PRO A 247 -18.92 -2.63 -12.60
N GLU A 248 -18.64 -3.91 -12.39
CA GLU A 248 -17.29 -4.41 -12.17
C GLU A 248 -16.62 -3.81 -10.91
N ALA A 249 -17.41 -3.44 -9.90
CA ALA A 249 -16.89 -3.05 -8.59
C ALA A 249 -16.07 -4.18 -7.94
N THR A 250 -14.97 -3.82 -7.29
CA THR A 250 -14.27 -4.75 -6.39
C THR A 250 -15.15 -4.95 -5.15
N THR A 251 -15.42 -6.21 -4.79
CA THR A 251 -16.30 -6.50 -3.65
C THR A 251 -15.68 -6.09 -2.32
N GLU A 252 -16.51 -5.79 -1.31
CA GLU A 252 -16.05 -5.53 0.07
C GLU A 252 -15.13 -6.65 0.58
N ARG A 253 -15.53 -7.91 0.35
CA ARG A 253 -14.76 -9.09 0.72
C ARG A 253 -13.37 -9.08 0.08
N ASP A 254 -13.29 -8.75 -1.21
CA ASP A 254 -12.01 -8.72 -1.91
C ASP A 254 -11.14 -7.54 -1.43
N LEU A 255 -11.71 -6.35 -1.20
CA LEU A 255 -10.97 -5.21 -0.64
C LEU A 255 -10.38 -5.55 0.73
N LYS A 256 -11.16 -6.20 1.60
CA LYS A 256 -10.67 -6.69 2.89
C LYS A 256 -9.57 -7.75 2.72
N GLN A 257 -9.77 -8.72 1.82
CA GLN A 257 -8.80 -9.77 1.56
C GLN A 257 -7.48 -9.23 0.99
N ILE A 258 -7.52 -8.16 0.18
CA ILE A 258 -6.31 -7.47 -0.29
C ILE A 258 -5.49 -6.98 0.92
N VAL A 259 -6.11 -6.27 1.86
CA VAL A 259 -5.35 -5.69 2.99
C VAL A 259 -4.88 -6.73 4.01
N THR A 260 -5.52 -7.90 4.08
CA THR A 260 -5.11 -9.01 4.97
C THR A 260 -4.14 -10.00 4.33
N SER A 261 -3.92 -9.93 3.01
CA SER A 261 -2.98 -10.79 2.28
C SER A 261 -1.51 -10.38 2.39
N PHE A 262 -1.16 -9.49 3.33
CA PHE A 262 0.19 -8.97 3.46
C PHE A 262 1.20 -10.06 3.88
N HIS A 263 2.24 -10.26 3.08
CA HIS A 263 3.16 -11.38 3.23
C HIS A 263 4.60 -11.07 2.78
N THR A 264 5.49 -12.04 2.96
CA THR A 264 6.81 -12.08 2.33
C THR A 264 7.06 -13.41 1.65
N PHE A 265 8.17 -13.50 0.92
CA PHE A 265 8.82 -14.77 0.64
C PHE A 265 9.40 -15.43 1.92
N ALA A 266 9.50 -16.75 1.92
CA ALA A 266 10.20 -17.56 2.93
C ALA A 266 11.56 -18.00 2.39
#